data_AF-A0A9E5FBY0-F1
#
_entry.id   AF-A0A9E5FBY0-F1
#
_cell.length_a   1.000
_cell.length_b   1.000
_cell.length_c   1.000
_cell.angle_alpha   90.00
_cell.angle_beta   90.00
_cell.angle_gamma   90.00
#
_symmetry.space_group_name_H-M   'P 1'
#
loop_
_entity.id
_entity.type
_entity.pdbx_description
1 polymer ?
#
loop_
_entity_poly.entity_id
_entity_poly.type
_entity_poly.pdbx_seq_one_letter_code
_entity_poly.pdbx_strand_id
1 'polypeptide(L)'
;MAAFAALSFLIAGCGVREETIVVAKVDVMNQVRSTLQNYVKGQPVTSEVTSYEYMVNELRKDSAEKADILKAGLEEIKSSSGAALKSKAKALMQKLGLETGADKN
;
A
#
# COMPACT_ATOMS: atom_id res chain seq x y z
N MET A 1 4.46 70.04 18.76
CA MET A 1 3.66 68.96 19.40
C MET A 1 4.19 67.64 18.86
N ALA A 2 4.83 66.86 19.72
CA ALA A 2 5.63 65.69 19.35
C ALA A 2 4.75 64.47 19.01
N ALA A 3 5.28 63.65 18.11
CA ALA A 3 4.69 62.44 17.55
C ALA A 3 4.39 61.35 18.60
N PHE A 4 3.29 60.63 18.41
CA PHE A 4 3.03 59.36 19.08
C PHE A 4 2.74 58.29 18.03
N ALA A 5 3.80 57.58 17.66
CA ALA A 5 3.74 56.32 16.96
C ALA A 5 3.44 55.22 18.00
N ALA A 6 2.38 54.46 17.80
CA ALA A 6 2.16 53.19 18.49
C ALA A 6 1.55 52.21 17.49
N LEU A 7 2.47 51.53 16.80
CA LEU A 7 2.24 50.39 15.93
C LEU A 7 1.88 49.18 16.82
N SER A 8 0.59 48.93 17.01
CA SER A 8 0.09 47.71 17.66
C SER A 8 -0.03 46.58 16.64
N PHE A 9 1.10 45.92 16.38
CA PHE A 9 1.18 44.60 15.76
C PHE A 9 1.39 43.55 16.86
N LEU A 10 0.98 42.30 16.62
CA LEU A 10 0.78 41.18 17.57
C LEU A 10 -0.55 41.32 18.30
N ILE A 11 -1.55 40.46 18.11
CA ILE A 11 -1.47 39.00 18.24
C ILE A 11 -2.51 38.35 17.29
N ALA A 12 -2.15 38.14 16.03
CA ALA A 12 -2.87 37.18 15.19
C ALA A 12 -2.40 35.79 15.60
N GLY A 13 -3.07 35.22 16.61
CA GLY A 13 -2.89 33.82 16.98
C GLY A 13 -3.32 32.94 15.81
N CYS A 14 -2.36 32.54 14.97
CA CYS A 14 -2.52 31.40 14.08
C CYS A 14 -2.68 30.15 14.95
N GLY A 15 -3.92 29.85 15.32
CA GLY A 15 -4.29 28.57 15.91
C GLY A 15 -4.09 27.50 14.85
N VAL A 16 -2.90 26.89 14.83
CA VAL A 16 -2.69 25.65 14.08
C VAL A 16 -3.47 24.57 14.82
N ARG A 17 -4.57 24.14 14.22
CA ARG A 17 -5.26 22.93 14.67
C ARG A 17 -4.34 21.76 14.35
N GLU A 18 -3.77 21.14 15.38
CA GLU A 18 -3.26 19.78 15.25
C GLU A 18 -4.46 18.87 15.00
N GLU A 19 -4.84 18.75 13.72
CA GLU A 19 -5.61 17.59 13.31
C GLU A 19 -4.68 16.40 13.47
N THR A 20 -4.95 15.59 14.49
CA THR A 20 -4.37 14.25 14.60
C THR A 20 -4.77 13.53 13.32
N ILE A 21 -3.88 13.53 12.33
CA ILE A 21 -4.04 12.70 11.14
C ILE A 21 -4.00 11.27 11.69
N VAL A 22 -5.17 10.69 11.88
CA VAL A 22 -5.30 9.25 12.04
C VAL A 22 -4.75 8.69 10.74
N VAL A 23 -3.47 8.32 10.75
CA VAL A 23 -2.81 7.66 9.63
C VAL A 23 -3.65 6.41 9.38
N ALA A 24 -4.50 6.47 8.35
CA ALA A 24 -5.38 5.38 8.00
C ALA A 24 -4.49 4.14 7.88
N LYS A 25 -4.74 3.15 8.76
CA LYS A 25 -4.00 1.87 8.77
C LYS A 25 -3.96 1.42 7.32
N VAL A 26 -2.77 1.38 6.72
CA VAL A 26 -2.62 0.94 5.33
C VAL A 26 -3.23 -0.45 5.27
N ASP A 27 -4.31 -0.59 4.51
CA ASP A 27 -4.96 -1.87 4.34
C ASP A 27 -4.03 -2.75 3.50
N VAL A 28 -3.35 -3.66 4.20
CA VAL A 28 -2.33 -4.54 3.65
C VAL A 28 -2.91 -5.38 2.52
N MET A 29 -4.18 -5.79 2.62
CA MET A 29 -4.83 -6.55 1.55
C MET A 29 -5.09 -5.69 0.31
N ASN A 30 -5.31 -4.39 0.45
CA ASN A 30 -5.38 -3.47 -0.69
C ASN A 30 -4.00 -3.28 -1.33
N GLN A 31 -2.93 -3.19 -0.53
CA GLN A 31 -1.56 -3.13 -1.05
C GLN A 31 -1.21 -4.41 -1.83
N VAL A 32 -1.46 -5.59 -1.24
CA VAL A 32 -1.29 -6.90 -1.88
C VAL A 32 -2.08 -6.97 -3.19
N ARG A 33 -3.36 -6.56 -3.18
CA ARG A 33 -4.19 -6.55 -4.39
C ARG A 33 -3.57 -5.68 -5.48
N SER A 34 -3.14 -4.47 -5.15
CA SER A 34 -2.54 -3.53 -6.11
C SER A 34 -1.28 -4.12 -6.75
N THR A 35 -0.37 -4.65 -5.92
CA THR A 35 0.87 -5.30 -6.38
C THR A 35 0.57 -6.48 -7.31
N LEU A 36 -0.35 -7.38 -6.95
CA LEU A 36 -0.67 -8.53 -7.79
C LEU A 36 -1.41 -8.14 -9.07
N GLN A 37 -2.27 -7.11 -9.03
CA GLN A 37 -2.93 -6.60 -10.24
C GLN A 37 -1.92 -6.04 -11.25
N ASN A 38 -0.87 -5.37 -10.78
CA ASN A 38 0.19 -4.87 -11.64
C ASN A 38 0.88 -6.02 -12.40
N TYR A 39 1.17 -7.13 -11.72
CA TYR A 39 1.72 -8.33 -12.36
C TYR A 39 0.74 -9.00 -13.32
N VAL A 40 -0.56 -9.02 -12.99
CA VAL A 40 -1.59 -9.52 -13.91
C VAL A 40 -1.66 -8.68 -15.19
N LYS A 41 -1.43 -7.37 -15.08
CA LYS A 41 -1.33 -6.43 -16.21
C LYS A 41 -0.02 -6.56 -17.00
N GLY A 42 0.91 -7.40 -16.54
CA GLY A 42 2.19 -7.63 -17.20
C GLY A 42 3.28 -6.65 -16.79
N GLN A 43 3.10 -5.88 -15.72
CA GLN A 43 4.21 -5.11 -15.16
C GLN A 43 5.29 -6.08 -14.65
N PRO A 44 6.57 -5.79 -14.89
CA PRO A 44 7.65 -6.61 -14.37
C PRO A 44 7.73 -6.49 -12.85
N VAL A 45 8.37 -7.47 -12.22
CA VAL A 45 8.75 -7.38 -10.81
C VAL A 45 9.88 -6.36 -10.66
N THR A 46 9.70 -5.35 -9.81
CA THR A 46 10.65 -4.25 -9.59
C THR A 46 10.94 -4.03 -8.09
N SER A 47 10.96 -2.77 -7.63
CA SER A 47 11.39 -2.38 -6.28
C SER A 47 10.45 -2.87 -5.17
N GLU A 48 9.22 -3.22 -5.49
CA GLU A 48 8.22 -3.69 -4.54
C GLU A 48 8.56 -5.04 -3.88
N VAL A 49 9.52 -5.80 -4.44
CA VAL A 49 10.07 -7.01 -3.80
C VAL A 49 10.62 -6.70 -2.40
N THR A 50 11.17 -5.51 -2.21
CA THR A 50 11.68 -5.06 -0.91
C THR A 50 10.57 -4.91 0.14
N SER A 51 9.32 -4.72 -0.31
CA SER A 51 8.13 -4.60 0.54
C SER A 51 7.42 -5.93 0.80
N TYR A 52 7.86 -7.05 0.21
CA TYR A 52 7.19 -8.34 0.33
C TYR A 52 7.17 -8.85 1.76
N GLU A 53 8.32 -8.78 2.44
CA GLU A 53 8.43 -9.22 3.84
C GLU A 53 7.52 -8.39 4.74
N TYR A 54 7.47 -7.08 4.53
CA TYR A 54 6.55 -6.18 5.23
C TYR A 54 5.09 -6.59 5.02
N MET A 55 4.64 -6.82 3.78
CA MET A 55 3.25 -7.23 3.51
C MET A 55 2.89 -8.56 4.18
N VAL A 56 3.80 -9.54 4.16
CA VAL A 56 3.59 -10.84 4.83
C VAL A 56 3.47 -10.66 6.34
N ASN A 57 4.37 -9.88 6.94
CA ASN A 57 4.38 -9.68 8.39
C ASN A 57 3.16 -8.90 8.86
N GLU A 58 2.75 -7.86 8.14
CA GLU A 58 1.53 -7.12 8.47
C GLU A 58 0.28 -7.99 8.28
N LEU A 59 0.20 -8.76 7.20
CA LEU A 59 -0.93 -9.66 6.98
C LEU A 59 -0.99 -10.75 8.06
N ARG A 60 0.16 -11.24 8.56
CA ARG A 60 0.23 -12.26 9.60
C ARG A 60 -0.39 -11.79 10.92
N LYS A 61 -0.41 -10.48 11.20
CA LYS A 61 -1.08 -9.91 12.38
C LYS A 61 -2.59 -10.13 12.34
N ASP A 62 -3.18 -10.12 11.15
CA ASP A 62 -4.62 -10.26 10.95
C ASP A 62 -5.01 -11.72 10.55
N SER A 63 -4.19 -12.41 9.76
CA SER A 63 -4.41 -13.79 9.32
C SER A 63 -3.10 -14.51 8.98
N ALA A 64 -2.70 -15.45 9.85
CA ALA A 64 -1.51 -16.27 9.62
C ALA A 64 -1.62 -17.15 8.36
N GLU A 65 -2.78 -17.76 8.13
CA GLU A 65 -3.04 -18.60 6.95
C GLU A 65 -2.84 -17.83 5.64
N LYS A 66 -3.44 -16.65 5.51
CA LYS A 66 -3.29 -15.82 4.32
C LYS A 66 -1.86 -15.30 4.16
N ALA A 67 -1.16 -15.02 5.25
CA ALA A 67 0.24 -14.62 5.21
C ALA A 67 1.15 -15.74 4.69
N ASP A 68 0.90 -17.00 5.05
CA ASP A 68 1.64 -18.16 4.52
C ASP A 68 1.39 -18.35 3.02
N ILE A 69 0.12 -18.24 2.58
CA ILE A 69 -0.24 -18.25 1.15
C ILE A 69 0.45 -17.12 0.39
N LEU A 70 0.42 -15.90 0.94
CA LEU A 70 1.05 -14.72 0.35
C LEU A 70 2.56 -14.92 0.22
N LYS A 71 3.24 -15.38 1.28
CA LYS A 71 4.69 -15.61 1.28
C LYS A 71 5.09 -16.61 0.20
N ALA A 72 4.42 -17.76 0.15
CA ALA A 72 4.71 -18.80 -0.84
C ALA A 72 4.52 -18.28 -2.28
N GLY A 73 3.41 -17.59 -2.54
CA GLY A 73 3.13 -17.04 -3.85
C GLY A 73 4.08 -15.91 -4.27
N LEU A 74 4.50 -15.05 -3.34
CA LEU A 74 5.47 -13.99 -3.62
C LEU A 74 6.86 -14.55 -3.94
N GLU A 75 7.31 -15.61 -3.26
CA GLU A 75 8.57 -16.29 -3.61
C GLU A 75 8.53 -16.89 -5.02
N GLU A 76 7.40 -17.48 -5.43
CA GLU A 76 7.25 -17.95 -6.81
C GLU A 76 7.27 -16.80 -7.83
N ILE A 77 6.73 -15.63 -7.47
CA ILE A 77 6.66 -14.44 -8.31
C ILE A 77 8.06 -13.81 -8.52
N LYS A 78 8.91 -13.76 -7.49
CA LYS A 78 10.26 -13.14 -7.56
C LYS A 78 11.11 -13.66 -8.71
N SER A 79 11.01 -14.96 -9.00
CA SER A 79 11.78 -15.63 -10.05
C SER A 79 11.02 -15.77 -11.37
N SER A 80 9.84 -15.14 -11.50
CA SER A 80 8.97 -15.27 -12.66
C SER A 80 8.95 -14.01 -13.52
N SER A 81 8.69 -14.20 -14.81
CA SER A 81 8.58 -13.11 -15.78
C SER A 81 7.53 -13.43 -16.84
N GLY A 82 7.13 -12.40 -17.61
CA GLY A 82 6.21 -12.55 -18.75
C GLY A 82 4.89 -13.26 -18.40
N ALA A 83 4.50 -14.23 -19.23
CA ALA A 83 3.25 -14.97 -19.05
C ALA A 83 3.19 -15.76 -17.73
N ALA A 84 4.33 -16.27 -17.25
CA ALA A 84 4.41 -17.02 -15.99
C ALA A 84 4.19 -16.12 -14.77
N LEU A 85 4.70 -14.88 -14.81
CA LEU A 85 4.43 -13.88 -13.78
C LEU A 85 2.93 -13.57 -13.70
N LYS A 86 2.31 -13.29 -14.86
CA LYS A 86 0.87 -13.02 -14.95
C LYS A 86 0.01 -14.16 -14.42
N SER A 87 0.31 -15.41 -14.79
CA SER A 87 -0.46 -16.57 -14.36
C SER A 87 -0.33 -16.83 -12.86
N LYS A 88 0.88 -16.73 -12.31
CA LYS A 88 1.15 -16.88 -10.87
C LYS A 88 0.50 -15.79 -10.03
N ALA A 89 0.56 -14.54 -10.47
CA ALA A 89 -0.12 -13.44 -9.80
C ALA A 89 -1.64 -13.64 -9.78
N LYS A 90 -2.24 -14.07 -10.91
CA LYS A 90 -3.67 -14.38 -10.99
C LYS A 90 -4.06 -15.52 -10.04
N ALA A 91 -3.28 -16.60 -10.02
CA ALA A 91 -3.52 -17.74 -9.13
C ALA A 91 -3.39 -17.34 -7.65
N LEU A 92 -2.42 -16.49 -7.30
CA LEU A 92 -2.24 -16.00 -5.93
C LEU A 92 -3.42 -15.13 -5.49
N MET A 93 -3.91 -14.23 -6.36
CA MET A 93 -5.12 -13.44 -6.06
C MET A 93 -6.32 -14.34 -5.75
N GLN A 94 -6.53 -15.40 -6.55
CA GLN A 94 -7.62 -16.36 -6.32
C GLN A 94 -7.48 -17.08 -4.97
N LYS A 95 -6.28 -17.57 -4.63
CA LYS A 95 -6.02 -18.22 -3.34
C LYS A 95 -6.26 -17.29 -2.14
N LEU A 96 -6.04 -15.99 -2.31
CA LEU A 96 -6.27 -14.97 -1.28
C LEU A 96 -7.72 -14.45 -1.25
N GLY A 97 -8.59 -14.93 -2.14
CA GLY A 97 -9.98 -14.46 -2.27
C GLY A 97 -10.09 -13.04 -2.82
N LEU A 98 -9.12 -12.61 -3.63
CA LEU A 98 -9.10 -11.28 -4.26
C LEU A 98 -9.68 -11.36 -5.67
N GLU A 99 -10.55 -10.40 -6.02
CA GLU A 99 -11.01 -10.27 -7.40
C GLU A 99 -9.85 -9.89 -8.32
N THR A 100 -9.57 -10.74 -9.30
CA THR A 100 -8.74 -10.39 -10.44
C THR A 100 -9.60 -9.49 -11.31
N GLY A 101 -9.39 -8.17 -11.27
CA GLY A 101 -10.16 -7.17 -12.05
C GLY A 101 -10.00 -7.28 -13.57
N ALA A 102 -9.75 -8.48 -14.10
CA ALA A 102 -9.68 -8.84 -15.51
C ALA A 102 -10.99 -9.48 -16.02
N ASP A 103 -12.07 -9.44 -15.23
CA ASP A 103 -13.38 -9.99 -15.61
C ASP A 103 -14.51 -9.01 -15.22
N LYS A 104 -14.47 -7.82 -15.82
CA LYS A 104 -15.64 -6.96 -16.03
C LYS A 104 -15.52 -6.42 -17.45
N ASN A 105 -16.07 -7.23 -18.36
CA ASN A 105 -16.54 -6.94 -19.73
C ASN A 105 -16.07 -5.65 -20.41
#